data_AF-A0A2T4TA74-F1
#
_entry.id   AF-A0A2T4TA74-F1
#
_cell.length_a   1.000
_cell.length_b   1.000
_cell.length_c   1.000
_cell.angle_alpha   90.00
_cell.angle_beta   90.00
_cell.angle_gamma   90.00
#
_symmetry.space_group_name_H-M   'P 1'
#
loop_
_entity.id
_entity.type
_entity.pdbx_description
1 polymer ?
#
loop_
_entity_poly.entity_id
_entity_poly.type
_entity_poly.pdbx_seq_one_letter_code
_entity_poly.pdbx_strand_id
1 'polypeptide(L)'
;MLRKITFCLMSWSFSVMLYGQVKDSIASTFLVAHYDYTCRTSDNKGENHIVNYGLTLQVAQDMACTMGQKRHDGENDRSEQLLYVPTTWQNYPEGNITSVETIPPYHYLTTEKMVEIKWTLLTERDTICGLPCQKATGTYGGREWMAWFTEKLPTRFGPWRLGGLPGLIVRAMSADSIHRFECSKVENVKEAITYTVPESSIKSARAKFVKLRNRIFGNPNYVSNPSYYIKPTEIESMAVIEGLVVLGGTPIEMKPAKFQPLDF
;
A
#
# COMPACT_ATOMS: atom_id res chain seq x y z
N MET A 1 47.35 -59.72 1.35
CA MET A 1 46.43 -58.93 0.51
C MET A 1 45.11 -58.76 1.26
N LEU A 2 44.94 -57.65 1.98
CA LEU A 2 43.73 -57.37 2.78
C LEU A 2 42.81 -56.43 1.99
N ARG A 3 41.58 -56.87 1.72
CA ARG A 3 40.52 -56.10 1.04
C ARG A 3 39.92 -55.07 2.01
N LYS A 4 39.96 -53.79 1.63
CA LYS A 4 39.20 -52.71 2.30
C LYS A 4 37.74 -52.76 1.85
N ILE A 5 36.82 -52.88 2.78
CA ILE A 5 35.37 -52.77 2.56
C ILE A 5 34.98 -51.33 2.91
N THR A 6 34.57 -50.55 1.92
CA THR A 6 34.10 -49.18 2.09
C THR A 6 32.58 -49.21 2.28
N PHE A 7 32.12 -48.88 3.49
CA PHE A 7 30.68 -48.71 3.78
C PHE A 7 30.24 -47.32 3.31
N CYS A 8 29.30 -47.28 2.36
CA CYS A 8 28.63 -46.06 1.92
C CYS A 8 27.39 -45.82 2.80
N LEU A 9 27.44 -44.82 3.68
CA LEU A 9 26.28 -44.36 4.44
C LEU A 9 25.42 -43.45 3.55
N MET A 10 24.33 -43.99 2.99
CA MET A 10 23.28 -43.20 2.35
C MET A 10 22.51 -42.43 3.44
N SER A 11 22.79 -41.14 3.59
CA SER A 11 21.99 -40.25 4.41
C SER A 11 20.67 -39.93 3.69
N TRP A 12 19.57 -40.41 4.24
CA TRP A 12 18.22 -40.00 3.86
C TRP A 12 18.00 -38.54 4.28
N SER A 13 18.06 -37.63 3.32
CA SER A 13 17.61 -36.25 3.49
C SER A 13 16.09 -36.22 3.39
N PHE A 14 15.41 -36.39 4.53
CA PHE A 14 14.00 -36.06 4.67
C PHE A 14 13.84 -34.56 4.44
N SER A 15 13.28 -34.19 3.28
CA SER A 15 12.93 -32.81 3.00
C SER A 15 11.73 -32.45 3.87
N VAL A 16 11.98 -31.73 4.97
CA VAL A 16 10.92 -31.09 5.74
C VAL A 16 10.37 -29.97 4.87
N MET A 17 9.23 -30.23 4.22
CA MET A 17 8.40 -29.15 3.70
C MET A 17 7.98 -28.29 4.89
N LEU A 18 8.56 -27.10 4.99
CA LEU A 18 8.08 -26.04 5.87
C LEU A 18 6.69 -25.66 5.38
N TYR A 19 5.66 -26.26 5.98
CA TYR A 19 4.31 -25.72 5.96
C TYR A 19 4.40 -24.35 6.64
N GLY A 20 4.36 -23.28 5.83
CA GLY A 20 4.26 -21.92 6.35
C GLY A 20 3.05 -21.84 7.29
N GLN A 21 3.24 -21.26 8.48
CA GLN A 21 2.13 -20.94 9.38
C GLN A 21 1.08 -20.19 8.56
N VAL A 22 -0.09 -20.80 8.38
CA VAL A 22 -1.24 -20.13 7.77
C VAL A 22 -1.60 -19.00 8.72
N LYS A 23 -1.20 -17.77 8.39
CA LYS A 23 -1.78 -16.58 9.02
C LYS A 23 -3.29 -16.68 8.81
N ASP A 24 -4.06 -16.50 9.87
CA ASP A 24 -5.52 -16.59 9.79
C ASP A 24 -6.04 -15.69 8.66
N SER A 25 -6.68 -16.32 7.67
CA SER A 25 -7.28 -15.63 6.53
C SER A 25 -8.61 -15.04 6.96
N ILE A 26 -8.86 -13.77 6.61
CA ILE A 26 -10.13 -13.08 6.91
C ILE A 26 -11.10 -13.12 5.73
N ALA A 27 -10.61 -13.38 4.51
CA ALA A 27 -11.40 -13.54 3.30
C ALA A 27 -10.57 -14.21 2.20
N SER A 28 -11.23 -14.66 1.13
CA SER A 28 -10.55 -15.16 -0.07
C SER A 28 -10.91 -14.29 -1.27
N THR A 29 -9.90 -13.96 -2.08
CA THR A 29 -10.11 -13.16 -3.28
C THR A 29 -10.90 -13.91 -4.34
N PHE A 30 -11.60 -13.16 -5.19
CA PHE A 30 -12.02 -13.63 -6.52
C PHE A 30 -11.33 -12.83 -7.64
N LEU A 31 -10.64 -11.75 -7.29
CA LEU A 31 -9.99 -10.82 -8.20
C LEU A 31 -8.81 -10.17 -7.50
N VAL A 32 -7.68 -10.07 -8.21
CA VAL A 32 -6.50 -9.30 -7.80
C VAL A 32 -6.16 -8.34 -8.94
N ALA A 33 -5.97 -7.07 -8.62
CA ALA A 33 -5.61 -6.03 -9.58
C ALA A 33 -4.31 -5.34 -9.17
N HIS A 34 -3.40 -5.19 -10.11
CA HIS A 34 -2.13 -4.50 -9.93
C HIS A 34 -2.20 -3.11 -10.54
N TYR A 35 -1.55 -2.14 -9.91
CA TYR A 35 -1.52 -0.75 -10.35
C TYR A 35 -0.12 -0.17 -10.31
N ASP A 36 0.18 0.66 -11.29
CA ASP A 36 1.27 1.62 -11.23
C ASP A 36 0.74 2.89 -10.55
N TYR A 37 1.24 3.18 -9.35
CA TYR A 37 0.95 4.42 -8.65
C TYR A 37 2.07 5.43 -8.89
N THR A 38 1.71 6.63 -9.31
CA THR A 38 2.65 7.74 -9.51
C THR A 38 2.25 8.96 -8.70
N CYS A 39 3.25 9.64 -8.15
CA CYS A 39 3.13 10.87 -7.41
C CYS A 39 4.08 11.91 -8.00
N ARG A 40 3.53 12.97 -8.61
CA ARG A 40 4.30 14.11 -9.12
C ARG A 40 4.66 15.02 -7.95
N THR A 41 5.94 15.30 -7.82
CA THR A 41 6.48 16.13 -6.74
C THR A 41 7.73 16.87 -7.22
N SER A 42 8.45 17.52 -6.33
CA SER A 42 9.69 18.22 -6.60
C SER A 42 10.77 17.78 -5.62
N ASP A 43 12.02 17.69 -6.05
CA ASP A 43 13.15 17.43 -5.16
C ASP A 43 13.47 18.63 -4.25
N ASN A 44 14.56 18.55 -3.49
CA ASN A 44 14.99 19.60 -2.58
C ASN A 44 15.52 20.87 -3.29
N LYS A 45 15.75 20.82 -4.61
CA LYS A 45 16.13 21.97 -5.46
C LYS A 45 14.92 22.57 -6.19
N GLY A 46 13.74 21.95 -6.06
CA GLY A 46 12.52 22.36 -6.76
C GLY A 46 12.41 21.78 -8.18
N GLU A 47 13.28 20.86 -8.58
CA GLU A 47 13.19 20.18 -9.86
C GLU A 47 12.08 19.12 -9.83
N ASN A 48 11.34 18.99 -10.93
CA ASN A 48 10.24 18.03 -11.02
C ASN A 48 10.75 16.60 -10.85
N HIS A 49 10.06 15.84 -10.01
CA HIS A 49 10.36 14.46 -9.70
C HIS A 49 9.07 13.63 -9.71
N ILE A 50 9.16 12.36 -10.09
CA ILE A 50 8.03 11.43 -10.07
C ILE A 50 8.42 10.24 -9.21
N VAL A 51 7.68 10.04 -8.13
CA VAL A 51 7.78 8.84 -7.31
C VAL A 51 6.82 7.80 -7.88
N ASN A 52 7.27 6.54 -7.99
CA ASN A 52 6.48 5.43 -8.50
C ASN A 52 6.54 4.23 -7.54
N TYR A 53 5.38 3.60 -7.30
CA TYR A 53 5.26 2.34 -6.56
C TYR A 53 4.28 1.40 -7.25
N GLY A 54 4.54 0.09 -7.16
CA GLY A 54 3.56 -0.93 -7.52
C GLY A 54 2.56 -1.10 -6.38
N LEU A 55 1.28 -1.22 -6.70
CA LEU A 55 0.22 -1.55 -5.75
C LEU A 55 -0.50 -2.82 -6.15
N THR A 56 -0.96 -3.57 -5.16
CA THR A 56 -1.88 -4.68 -5.33
C THR A 56 -3.18 -4.42 -4.58
N LEU A 57 -4.30 -4.60 -5.26
CA LEU A 57 -5.66 -4.60 -4.72
C LEU A 57 -6.20 -6.03 -4.77
N GLN A 58 -6.32 -6.65 -3.60
CA GLN A 58 -7.03 -7.91 -3.40
C GLN A 58 -8.52 -7.62 -3.20
N VAL A 59 -9.41 -8.30 -3.94
CA VAL A 59 -10.86 -8.09 -3.86
C VAL A 59 -11.56 -9.40 -3.51
N ALA A 60 -12.30 -9.38 -2.40
CA ALA A 60 -13.21 -10.43 -1.95
C ALA A 60 -14.67 -9.96 -2.07
N GLN A 61 -15.62 -10.82 -1.69
CA GLN A 61 -17.06 -10.62 -1.93
C GLN A 61 -17.58 -9.29 -1.39
N ASP A 62 -17.22 -8.93 -0.16
CA ASP A 62 -17.72 -7.78 0.57
C ASP A 62 -16.60 -6.88 1.09
N MET A 63 -15.33 -7.17 0.77
CA MET A 63 -14.19 -6.38 1.24
C MET A 63 -13.05 -6.37 0.23
N ALA A 64 -12.11 -5.45 0.42
CA ALA A 64 -10.88 -5.41 -0.36
C ALA A 64 -9.68 -4.98 0.48
N CYS A 65 -8.48 -5.35 0.04
CA CYS A 65 -7.23 -4.94 0.66
C CYS A 65 -6.28 -4.34 -0.39
N THR A 66 -5.84 -3.10 -0.18
CA THR A 66 -4.76 -2.51 -0.97
C THR A 66 -3.45 -2.53 -0.18
N MET A 67 -2.36 -2.91 -0.82
CA MET A 67 -0.99 -2.80 -0.29
C MET A 67 0.02 -2.56 -1.40
N GLY A 68 1.29 -2.38 -1.03
CA GLY A 68 2.39 -2.31 -2.00
C GLY A 68 2.62 -3.69 -2.65
N GLN A 69 2.95 -3.70 -3.93
CA GLN A 69 3.11 -4.94 -4.71
C GLN A 69 4.24 -5.81 -4.15
N LYS A 70 5.39 -5.23 -3.78
CA LYS A 70 6.50 -5.99 -3.19
C LYS A 70 6.10 -6.69 -1.89
N ARG A 71 5.25 -6.03 -1.10
CA ARG A 71 4.71 -6.62 0.14
C ARG A 71 3.72 -7.75 -0.13
N HIS A 72 2.90 -7.61 -1.15
CA HIS A 72 2.02 -8.67 -1.62
C HIS A 72 2.83 -9.88 -2.08
N ASP A 73 3.91 -9.66 -2.83
CA ASP A 73 4.75 -10.70 -3.40
C ASP A 73 5.71 -11.34 -2.37
N GLY A 74 5.69 -10.86 -1.12
CA GLY A 74 6.48 -11.40 -0.01
C GLY A 74 7.95 -10.99 -0.04
N GLU A 75 8.31 -9.96 -0.80
CA GLU A 75 9.67 -9.44 -0.84
C GLU A 75 10.07 -8.80 0.49
N ASN A 76 11.35 -8.91 0.84
CA ASN A 76 11.90 -8.27 2.04
C ASN A 76 12.24 -6.78 1.83
N ASP A 77 11.78 -6.19 0.72
CA ASP A 77 11.96 -4.78 0.41
C ASP A 77 10.81 -3.95 1.01
N ARG A 78 11.17 -3.03 1.90
CA ARG A 78 10.24 -2.15 2.63
C ARG A 78 10.17 -0.74 2.06
N SER A 79 10.75 -0.48 0.88
CA SER A 79 10.72 0.84 0.21
C SER A 79 9.29 1.35 -0.04
N GLU A 80 8.34 0.44 -0.31
CA GLU A 80 6.93 0.77 -0.48
C GLU A 80 6.19 1.00 0.85
N GLN A 81 6.80 0.80 2.01
CA GLN A 81 6.16 1.11 3.30
C GLN A 81 6.11 2.61 3.58
N LEU A 82 6.66 3.44 2.70
CA LEU A 82 6.85 4.86 2.90
C LEU A 82 5.77 5.72 2.26
N LEU A 83 5.38 6.75 3.02
CA LEU A 83 4.64 7.97 2.68
C LEU A 83 3.24 7.82 2.05
N TYR A 84 3.04 6.90 1.11
CA TYR A 84 1.82 6.84 0.28
C TYR A 84 1.14 5.47 0.21
N VAL A 85 1.81 4.39 0.58
CA VAL A 85 1.29 3.03 0.37
C VAL A 85 1.09 2.28 1.70
N PRO A 86 0.07 2.65 2.50
CA PRO A 86 -0.32 1.86 3.67
C PRO A 86 -0.95 0.52 3.23
N THR A 87 -0.99 -0.47 4.13
CA THR A 87 -1.96 -1.58 3.95
C THR A 87 -3.32 -1.06 4.37
N THR A 88 -4.32 -1.17 3.51
CA THR A 88 -5.66 -0.63 3.73
C THR A 88 -6.71 -1.68 3.43
N TRP A 89 -7.52 -2.02 4.41
CA TRP A 89 -8.69 -2.87 4.25
C TRP A 89 -9.95 -2.00 4.17
N GLN A 90 -10.68 -2.13 3.07
CA GLN A 90 -11.98 -1.50 2.86
C GLN A 90 -13.09 -2.45 3.29
N ASN A 91 -14.08 -1.95 4.02
CA ASN A 91 -15.16 -2.71 4.64
C ASN A 91 -14.69 -3.77 5.66
N TYR A 92 -13.60 -3.50 6.39
CA TYR A 92 -13.12 -4.40 7.44
C TYR A 92 -12.58 -3.65 8.67
N PRO A 93 -13.16 -3.88 9.87
CA PRO A 93 -14.45 -4.55 10.09
C PRO A 93 -15.59 -3.87 9.32
N GLU A 94 -16.68 -4.59 9.07
CA GLU A 94 -17.81 -4.11 8.26
C GLU A 94 -18.21 -2.66 8.58
N GLY A 95 -18.41 -1.87 7.53
CA GLY A 95 -18.74 -0.44 7.59
C GLY A 95 -17.56 0.48 7.90
N ASN A 96 -16.33 -0.03 8.01
CA ASN A 96 -15.13 0.77 8.28
C ASN A 96 -14.03 0.54 7.25
N ILE A 97 -13.16 1.52 7.11
CA ILE A 97 -11.85 1.39 6.46
C ILE A 97 -10.80 1.39 7.56
N THR A 98 -9.94 0.39 7.56
CA THR A 98 -8.84 0.24 8.52
C THR A 98 -7.51 0.20 7.77
N SER A 99 -6.48 0.85 8.30
CA SER A 99 -5.16 0.83 7.68
C SER A 99 -4.02 0.72 8.69
N VAL A 100 -2.95 0.04 8.29
CA VAL A 100 -1.65 0.12 8.95
C VAL A 100 -0.83 1.16 8.19
N GLU A 101 -0.57 2.28 8.86
CA GLU A 101 0.21 3.41 8.34
C GLU A 101 1.50 3.57 9.15
N THR A 102 2.54 4.13 8.54
CA THR A 102 3.86 4.22 9.17
C THR A 102 4.33 5.67 9.23
N ILE A 103 4.65 6.14 10.42
CA ILE A 103 5.51 7.33 10.65
C ILE A 103 6.68 6.80 11.48
N PRO A 104 7.83 6.52 10.85
CA PRO A 104 8.92 5.82 11.53
C PRO A 104 9.32 6.50 12.85
N PRO A 105 9.62 5.71 13.90
CA PRO A 105 9.68 4.25 13.92
C PRO A 105 8.30 3.58 14.18
N TYR A 106 7.22 4.36 14.30
CA TYR A 106 5.93 3.84 14.76
C TYR A 106 5.03 3.40 13.61
N HIS A 107 4.30 2.31 13.89
CA HIS A 107 3.12 1.94 13.13
C HIS A 107 1.86 2.50 13.79
N TYR A 108 0.89 2.84 12.98
CA TYR A 108 -0.40 3.34 13.42
C TYR A 108 -1.49 2.49 12.80
N LEU A 109 -2.40 1.99 13.64
CA LEU A 109 -3.64 1.39 13.20
C LEU A 109 -4.69 2.50 13.12
N THR A 110 -5.02 2.93 11.90
CA THR A 110 -6.01 3.96 11.64
C THR A 110 -7.35 3.36 11.27
N THR A 111 -8.43 3.98 11.74
CA THR A 111 -9.79 3.57 11.39
C THR A 111 -10.67 4.77 11.10
N GLU A 112 -11.60 4.60 10.16
CA GLU A 112 -12.68 5.52 9.84
C GLU A 112 -13.91 4.79 9.32
N LYS A 113 -15.06 5.47 9.33
CA LYS A 113 -16.26 4.94 8.68
C LYS A 113 -16.07 4.91 7.17
N MET A 114 -16.48 3.81 6.55
CA MET A 114 -16.52 3.71 5.09
C MET A 114 -17.70 4.53 4.58
N VAL A 115 -17.43 5.74 4.13
CA VAL A 115 -18.43 6.65 3.56
C VAL A 115 -18.44 6.49 2.05
N GLU A 116 -19.64 6.52 1.46
CA GLU A 116 -19.82 6.49 0.02
C GLU A 116 -19.31 7.80 -0.62
N ILE A 117 -18.47 7.67 -1.63
CA ILE A 117 -18.01 8.79 -2.43
C ILE A 117 -19.15 9.17 -3.39
N LYS A 118 -19.56 10.44 -3.38
CA LYS A 118 -20.56 10.96 -4.31
C LYS A 118 -19.94 11.14 -5.69
N TRP A 119 -20.01 10.10 -6.51
CA TRP A 119 -19.54 10.11 -7.88
C TRP A 119 -20.56 10.75 -8.83
N THR A 120 -20.07 11.58 -9.76
CA THR A 120 -20.81 12.06 -10.92
C THR A 120 -20.34 11.27 -12.13
N LEU A 121 -21.21 10.45 -12.71
CA LEU A 121 -20.90 9.69 -13.91
C LEU A 121 -20.88 10.61 -15.13
N LEU A 122 -19.85 10.47 -15.96
CA LEU A 122 -19.68 11.25 -17.18
C LEU A 122 -19.88 10.35 -18.41
N THR A 123 -20.17 10.95 -19.56
CA THR A 123 -20.35 10.23 -20.83
C THR A 123 -19.02 9.81 -21.46
N GLU A 124 -17.90 10.39 -21.02
CA GLU A 124 -16.56 10.05 -21.49
C GLU A 124 -16.25 8.56 -21.25
N ARG A 125 -15.72 7.92 -22.29
CA ARG A 125 -15.30 6.52 -22.31
C ARG A 125 -13.82 6.42 -22.65
N ASP A 126 -13.17 5.37 -22.17
CA ASP A 126 -11.79 5.04 -22.51
C ASP A 126 -11.62 3.52 -22.52
N THR A 127 -10.47 3.03 -22.99
CA THR A 127 -10.07 1.63 -22.86
C THR A 127 -8.78 1.54 -22.04
N ILE A 128 -8.86 0.93 -20.87
CA ILE A 128 -7.75 0.88 -19.89
C ILE A 128 -7.55 -0.57 -19.48
N CYS A 129 -6.31 -1.05 -19.48
CA CYS A 129 -5.99 -2.47 -19.26
C CYS A 129 -6.79 -3.40 -20.23
N GLY A 130 -7.07 -2.92 -21.45
CA GLY A 130 -7.88 -3.64 -22.44
C GLY A 130 -9.39 -3.71 -22.14
N LEU A 131 -9.87 -3.02 -21.10
CA LEU A 131 -11.26 -3.04 -20.68
C LEU A 131 -11.97 -1.72 -21.06
N PRO A 132 -13.23 -1.77 -21.52
CA PRO A 132 -14.01 -0.55 -21.76
C PRO A 132 -14.38 0.09 -20.42
N CYS A 133 -14.17 1.39 -20.31
CA CYS A 133 -14.34 2.13 -19.08
C CYS A 133 -15.22 3.36 -19.26
N GLN A 134 -15.87 3.77 -18.18
CA GLN A 134 -16.59 5.04 -18.08
C GLN A 134 -15.92 5.93 -17.06
N LYS A 135 -15.85 7.23 -17.36
CA LYS A 135 -15.31 8.24 -16.44
C LYS A 135 -16.34 8.66 -15.41
N ALA A 136 -15.88 8.95 -14.20
CA ALA A 136 -16.64 9.58 -13.14
C ALA A 136 -15.75 10.59 -12.39
N THR A 137 -16.37 11.58 -11.76
CA THR A 137 -15.69 12.56 -10.91
C THR A 137 -16.27 12.58 -9.51
N GLY A 138 -15.43 12.74 -8.49
CA GLY A 138 -15.87 12.71 -7.10
C GLY A 138 -14.86 13.36 -6.17
N THR A 139 -15.26 13.65 -4.94
CA THR A 139 -14.37 14.23 -3.92
C THR A 139 -14.18 13.25 -2.77
N TYR A 140 -12.93 13.01 -2.41
CA TYR A 140 -12.56 12.19 -1.27
C TYR A 140 -11.22 12.62 -0.67
N GLY A 141 -11.10 12.62 0.66
CA GLY A 141 -9.87 13.03 1.36
C GLY A 141 -9.50 14.51 1.16
N GLY A 142 -10.47 15.38 0.85
CA GLY A 142 -10.20 16.78 0.53
C GLY A 142 -9.62 17.00 -0.88
N ARG A 143 -9.74 16.00 -1.76
CA ARG A 143 -9.20 16.03 -3.12
C ARG A 143 -10.27 15.64 -4.14
N GLU A 144 -10.26 16.32 -5.27
CA GLU A 144 -11.07 15.95 -6.43
C GLU A 144 -10.38 14.87 -7.25
N TRP A 145 -11.15 13.87 -7.65
CA TRP A 145 -10.70 12.70 -8.38
C TRP A 145 -11.46 12.56 -9.69
N MET A 146 -10.74 12.23 -10.76
CA MET A 146 -11.26 11.67 -12.00
C MET A 146 -10.95 10.17 -11.98
N ALA A 147 -11.97 9.34 -11.99
CA ALA A 147 -11.86 7.88 -11.98
C ALA A 147 -12.43 7.29 -13.27
N TRP A 148 -11.82 6.22 -13.75
CA TRP A 148 -12.38 5.39 -14.82
C TRP A 148 -12.63 4.00 -14.25
N PHE A 149 -13.85 3.52 -14.43
CA PHE A 149 -14.28 2.22 -13.93
C PHE A 149 -14.83 1.34 -15.03
N THR A 150 -14.82 0.03 -14.82
CA THR A 150 -15.35 -0.95 -15.77
C THR A 150 -16.36 -1.89 -15.13
N GLU A 151 -17.58 -1.91 -15.66
CA GLU A 151 -18.65 -2.82 -15.24
C GLU A 151 -18.39 -4.28 -15.67
N LYS A 152 -17.37 -4.52 -16.51
CA LYS A 152 -16.92 -5.89 -16.84
C LYS A 152 -16.41 -6.65 -15.62
N LEU A 153 -15.95 -5.91 -14.60
CA LEU A 153 -15.50 -6.44 -13.32
C LEU A 153 -16.41 -5.83 -12.23
N PRO A 154 -17.55 -6.48 -11.90
CA PRO A 154 -18.58 -5.92 -11.04
C PRO A 154 -18.15 -5.97 -9.56
N THR A 155 -17.29 -5.03 -9.18
CA THR A 155 -16.88 -4.78 -7.80
C THR A 155 -16.94 -3.29 -7.53
N ARG A 156 -17.31 -2.91 -6.31
CA ARG A 156 -17.33 -1.50 -5.89
C ARG A 156 -15.98 -0.99 -5.42
N PHE A 157 -14.95 -1.84 -5.38
CA PHE A 157 -13.66 -1.51 -4.82
C PHE A 157 -12.69 -0.94 -5.86
N GLY A 158 -11.75 -0.14 -5.39
CA GLY A 158 -10.67 0.46 -6.16
C GLY A 158 -9.42 0.62 -5.31
N PRO A 159 -8.32 1.13 -5.89
CA PRO A 159 -7.05 1.27 -5.18
C PRO A 159 -7.16 2.26 -4.02
N TRP A 160 -6.34 2.03 -2.99
CA TRP A 160 -6.26 2.82 -1.76
C TRP A 160 -7.58 2.80 -0.97
N ARG A 161 -8.34 3.89 -1.03
CA ARG A 161 -9.63 4.09 -0.35
C ARG A 161 -10.75 4.46 -1.34
N LEU A 162 -10.44 4.50 -2.64
CA LEU A 162 -11.42 4.82 -3.67
C LEU A 162 -12.31 3.60 -3.92
N GLY A 163 -13.61 3.86 -4.07
CA GLY A 163 -14.62 2.85 -4.34
C GLY A 163 -16.01 3.47 -4.49
N GLY A 164 -17.04 2.63 -4.58
CA GLY A 164 -18.44 3.05 -4.70
C GLY A 164 -18.96 3.21 -6.13
N LEU A 165 -18.12 3.00 -7.15
CA LEU A 165 -18.56 2.91 -8.55
C LEU A 165 -19.11 1.50 -8.85
N PRO A 166 -19.97 1.31 -9.86
CA PRO A 166 -20.61 0.01 -10.15
C PRO A 166 -19.66 -1.00 -10.84
N GLY A 167 -18.35 -0.77 -10.80
CA GLY A 167 -17.31 -1.62 -11.36
C GLY A 167 -15.93 -1.23 -10.86
N LEU A 168 -14.94 -2.10 -11.12
CA LEU A 168 -13.56 -1.89 -10.68
C LEU A 168 -13.04 -0.54 -11.18
N ILE A 169 -12.49 0.28 -10.28
CA ILE A 169 -11.78 1.51 -10.65
C ILE A 169 -10.42 1.11 -11.21
N VAL A 170 -10.26 1.16 -12.53
CA VAL A 170 -9.02 0.78 -13.22
C VAL A 170 -8.06 1.96 -13.43
N ARG A 171 -8.53 3.20 -13.28
CA ARG A 171 -7.68 4.39 -13.24
C ARG A 171 -8.29 5.41 -12.29
N ALA A 172 -7.45 6.08 -11.51
CA ALA A 172 -7.87 7.25 -10.74
C ALA A 172 -6.77 8.31 -10.77
N MET A 173 -7.14 9.55 -11.04
CA MET A 173 -6.22 10.68 -11.12
C MET A 173 -6.78 11.84 -10.32
N SER A 174 -5.94 12.49 -9.52
CA SER A 174 -6.34 13.72 -8.86
C SER A 174 -6.47 14.86 -9.86
N ALA A 175 -7.38 15.80 -9.63
CA ALA A 175 -7.63 16.92 -10.55
C ALA A 175 -6.39 17.82 -10.74
N ASP A 176 -5.55 17.94 -9.71
CA ASP A 176 -4.26 18.64 -9.77
C ASP A 176 -3.13 17.81 -10.42
N SER A 177 -3.45 16.61 -10.92
CA SER A 177 -2.53 15.69 -11.59
C SER A 177 -1.34 15.23 -10.73
N ILE A 178 -1.39 15.43 -9.42
CA ILE A 178 -0.34 15.01 -8.48
C ILE A 178 -0.33 13.50 -8.32
N HIS A 179 -1.50 12.89 -8.13
CA HIS A 179 -1.64 11.47 -7.84
C HIS A 179 -2.31 10.75 -9.01
N ARG A 180 -1.77 9.60 -9.39
CA ARG A 180 -2.35 8.73 -10.42
C ARG A 180 -2.17 7.27 -10.05
N PHE A 181 -3.26 6.53 -10.10
CA PHE A 181 -3.32 5.08 -10.05
C PHE A 181 -3.72 4.57 -11.43
N GLU A 182 -2.95 3.64 -11.98
CA GLU A 182 -3.20 3.04 -13.30
C GLU A 182 -3.16 1.53 -13.21
N CYS A 183 -4.27 0.85 -13.51
CA CYS A 183 -4.29 -0.61 -13.50
C CYS A 183 -3.41 -1.15 -14.64
N SER A 184 -2.46 -2.00 -14.28
CA SER A 184 -1.51 -2.62 -15.20
C SER A 184 -1.87 -4.08 -15.49
N LYS A 185 -2.50 -4.78 -14.54
CA LYS A 185 -2.87 -6.19 -14.68
C LYS A 185 -4.06 -6.53 -13.79
N VAL A 186 -4.90 -7.46 -14.25
CA VAL A 186 -6.00 -8.03 -13.46
C VAL A 186 -5.97 -9.55 -13.58
N GLU A 187 -6.16 -10.25 -12.46
CA GLU A 187 -6.12 -11.70 -12.35
C GLU A 187 -7.33 -12.23 -11.60
N ASN A 188 -7.93 -13.32 -12.10
CA ASN A 188 -8.96 -14.06 -11.39
C ASN A 188 -8.29 -15.20 -10.62
N VAL A 189 -7.90 -14.91 -9.38
CA VAL A 189 -7.18 -15.84 -8.50
C VAL A 189 -7.84 -15.86 -7.13
N LYS A 190 -7.74 -17.03 -6.48
CA LYS A 190 -8.16 -17.25 -5.10
C LYS A 190 -6.93 -17.30 -4.21
N GLU A 191 -6.70 -16.23 -3.47
CA GLU A 191 -5.66 -16.13 -2.46
C GLU A 191 -6.25 -15.59 -1.15
N ALA A 192 -5.53 -15.81 -0.06
CA ALA A 192 -5.95 -15.39 1.28
C ALA A 192 -5.72 -13.88 1.46
N ILE A 193 -6.77 -13.17 1.87
CA ILE A 193 -6.63 -11.82 2.43
C ILE A 193 -6.33 -11.98 3.92
N THR A 194 -5.20 -11.45 4.36
CA THR A 194 -4.80 -11.50 5.77
C THR A 194 -4.99 -10.15 6.45
N TYR A 195 -5.22 -10.17 7.76
CA TYR A 195 -5.24 -8.98 8.61
C TYR A 195 -4.06 -9.03 9.58
N THR A 196 -2.90 -8.56 9.13
CA THR A 196 -1.70 -8.49 9.97
C THR A 196 -1.50 -7.05 10.45
N VAL A 197 -1.61 -6.84 11.75
CA VAL A 197 -1.31 -5.55 12.40
C VAL A 197 -0.14 -5.75 13.36
N PRO A 198 0.94 -4.96 13.26
CA PRO A 198 2.03 -5.01 14.23
C PRO A 198 1.50 -4.78 15.66
N GLU A 199 1.90 -5.59 16.63
CA GLU A 199 1.40 -5.51 18.02
C GLU A 199 1.67 -4.13 18.66
N SER A 200 2.78 -3.49 18.28
CA SER A 200 3.17 -2.15 18.73
C SER A 200 2.40 -1.00 18.05
N SER A 201 1.42 -1.29 17.19
CA SER A 201 0.68 -0.27 16.45
C SER A 201 -0.12 0.64 17.36
N ILE A 202 0.09 1.95 17.21
CA ILE A 202 -0.65 2.99 17.93
C ILE A 202 -2.03 3.14 17.28
N LYS A 203 -3.09 2.84 18.03
CA LYS A 203 -4.47 3.04 17.57
C LYS A 203 -4.77 4.53 17.45
N SER A 204 -5.30 4.97 16.31
CA SER A 204 -5.65 6.37 16.08
C SER A 204 -6.88 6.51 15.18
N ALA A 205 -7.68 7.55 15.42
CA ALA A 205 -8.70 7.94 14.44
C ALA A 205 -8.01 8.48 13.19
N ARG A 206 -8.49 8.11 11.99
CA ARG A 206 -7.89 8.51 10.71
C ARG A 206 -7.61 10.01 10.62
N ALA A 207 -8.62 10.84 10.94
CA ALA A 207 -8.49 12.30 10.88
C ALA A 207 -7.39 12.87 11.81
N LYS A 208 -7.11 12.23 12.96
CA LYS A 208 -6.00 12.63 13.83
C LYS A 208 -4.66 12.25 13.22
N PHE A 209 -4.57 11.04 12.65
CA PHE A 209 -3.36 10.58 12.00
C PHE A 209 -3.03 11.39 10.74
N VAL A 210 -4.01 11.72 9.88
CA VAL A 210 -3.79 12.56 8.68
C VAL A 210 -3.14 13.89 9.05
N LYS A 211 -3.66 14.57 10.08
CA LYS A 211 -3.10 15.83 10.58
C LYS A 211 -1.67 15.67 11.09
N LEU A 212 -1.38 14.57 11.81
CA LEU A 212 -0.04 14.26 12.29
C LEU A 212 0.92 13.99 11.12
N ARG A 213 0.55 13.07 10.24
CA ARG A 213 1.30 12.69 9.03
C ARG A 213 1.64 13.91 8.19
N ASN A 214 0.63 14.73 7.86
CA ASN A 214 0.81 15.92 7.01
C ASN A 214 1.69 16.97 7.69
N ARG A 215 1.59 17.13 9.01
CA ARG A 215 2.47 18.02 9.78
C ARG A 215 3.92 17.52 9.77
N ILE A 216 4.12 16.23 10.00
CA ILE A 216 5.45 15.62 10.11
C ILE A 216 6.15 15.59 8.75
N PHE A 217 5.53 14.99 7.74
CA PHE A 217 6.15 14.88 6.41
C PHE A 217 6.09 16.19 5.61
N GLY A 218 5.17 17.10 5.93
CA GLY A 218 5.16 18.46 5.39
C GLY A 218 6.23 19.37 6.00
N ASN A 219 6.90 18.97 7.09
CA ASN A 219 8.00 19.71 7.68
C ASN A 219 9.33 19.32 7.02
N PRO A 220 9.97 20.24 6.25
CA PRO A 220 11.24 19.95 5.58
C PRO A 220 12.36 19.48 6.52
N ASN A 221 12.34 19.95 7.78
CA ASN A 221 13.35 19.62 8.78
C ASN A 221 13.23 18.16 9.25
N TYR A 222 12.02 17.63 9.37
CA TYR A 222 11.80 16.23 9.75
C TYR A 222 12.36 15.28 8.70
N VAL A 223 12.05 15.59 7.44
CA VAL A 223 12.56 14.89 6.26
C VAL A 223 14.09 14.84 6.24
N SER A 224 14.76 15.96 6.57
CA SER A 224 16.23 16.04 6.55
C SER A 224 16.91 15.37 7.74
N ASN A 225 16.22 15.23 8.88
CA ASN A 225 16.79 14.70 10.11
C ASN A 225 15.71 14.06 11.02
N PRO A 226 15.16 12.90 10.64
CA PRO A 226 14.03 12.29 11.35
C PRO A 226 14.39 11.89 12.79
N SER A 227 15.65 11.52 13.05
CA SER A 227 16.11 11.10 14.39
C SER A 227 16.05 12.22 15.44
N TYR A 228 16.08 13.49 15.04
CA TYR A 228 15.89 14.62 15.97
C TYR A 228 14.47 14.64 16.58
N TYR A 229 13.49 14.13 15.86
CA TYR A 229 12.08 14.15 16.24
C TYR A 229 11.62 12.89 16.95
N ILE A 230 12.51 11.91 17.13
CA ILE A 230 12.24 10.63 17.76
C ILE A 230 13.06 10.56 19.04
N LYS A 231 12.47 10.14 20.16
CA LYS A 231 13.25 10.05 21.40
C LYS A 231 14.31 8.95 21.25
N PRO A 232 15.55 9.15 21.74
CA PRO A 232 16.61 8.13 21.62
C PRO A 232 16.22 6.76 22.18
N THR A 233 15.39 6.74 23.23
CA THR A 233 14.87 5.51 23.86
C THR A 233 13.89 4.73 22.99
N GLU A 234 13.34 5.36 21.95
CA GLU A 234 12.35 4.79 21.02
C GLU A 234 12.99 4.35 19.70
N ILE A 235 14.30 4.56 19.53
CA ILE A 235 15.08 4.11 18.37
C ILE A 235 15.65 2.72 18.69
N GLU A 236 14.97 1.65 18.26
CA GLU A 236 15.46 0.28 18.44
C GLU A 236 16.74 0.00 17.63
N SER A 237 16.83 0.55 16.42
CA SER A 237 18.01 0.47 15.56
C SER A 237 18.04 1.64 14.57
N MET A 238 19.24 2.10 14.23
CA MET A 238 19.48 3.10 13.19
C MET A 238 20.68 2.68 12.32
N ALA A 239 20.47 2.61 11.01
CA ALA A 239 21.55 2.39 10.03
C ALA A 239 21.49 3.46 8.95
N VAL A 240 22.65 3.92 8.47
CA VAL A 240 22.76 4.82 7.32
C VAL A 240 23.40 4.04 6.18
N ILE A 241 22.67 3.87 5.07
CA ILE A 241 23.14 3.14 3.89
C ILE A 241 22.88 4.02 2.66
N GLU A 242 23.93 4.53 2.02
CA GLU A 242 23.86 5.25 0.73
C GLU A 242 22.80 6.37 0.64
N GLY A 243 22.55 7.10 1.73
CA GLY A 243 21.52 8.16 1.77
C GLY A 243 20.12 7.70 2.18
N LEU A 244 19.98 6.47 2.66
CA LEU A 244 18.82 5.97 3.39
C LEU A 244 19.15 5.90 4.89
N VAL A 245 18.24 6.34 5.74
CA VAL A 245 18.26 6.09 7.19
C VAL A 245 17.23 5.01 7.50
N VAL A 246 17.66 3.85 7.98
CA VAL A 246 16.76 2.78 8.42
C VAL A 246 16.49 2.96 9.91
N LEU A 247 15.23 3.25 10.31
CA LEU A 247 14.81 3.32 11.72
C LEU A 247 13.87 2.17 12.03
N GLY A 248 14.23 1.33 13.01
CA GLY A 248 13.40 0.17 13.39
C GLY A 248 13.13 -0.79 12.22
N GLY A 249 14.11 -0.95 11.32
CA GLY A 249 13.97 -1.77 10.11
C GLY A 249 13.10 -1.15 9.01
N THR A 250 12.70 0.13 9.10
CA THR A 250 12.01 0.85 8.03
C THR A 250 12.97 1.84 7.37
N PRO A 251 13.28 1.71 6.06
CA PRO A 251 14.14 2.68 5.36
C PRO A 251 13.45 4.03 5.31
N ILE A 252 14.18 5.13 5.41
CA ILE A 252 13.73 6.51 5.25
C ILE A 252 14.68 7.16 4.25
N GLU A 253 14.13 7.71 3.17
CA GLU A 253 14.93 8.46 2.22
C GLU A 253 15.39 9.78 2.83
N MET A 254 16.70 10.06 2.83
CA MET A 254 17.29 11.25 3.44
C MET A 254 17.27 12.49 2.54
N LYS A 255 16.87 12.34 1.28
CA LYS A 255 16.61 13.43 0.32
C LYS A 255 15.25 13.23 -0.37
N PRO A 256 14.17 13.01 0.37
CA PRO A 256 12.91 12.69 -0.25
C PRO A 256 12.42 13.91 -1.01
N ALA A 257 11.79 13.64 -2.14
CA ALA A 257 11.01 14.66 -2.81
C ALA A 257 9.93 15.20 -1.85
N LYS A 258 9.49 16.43 -2.10
CA LYS A 258 8.50 17.13 -1.29
C LYS A 258 7.28 16.24 -1.03
N PHE A 259 6.85 16.15 0.22
CA PHE A 259 5.68 15.36 0.54
C PHE A 259 4.42 15.97 -0.10
N GLN A 260 3.64 15.11 -0.77
CA GLN A 260 2.39 15.46 -1.43
C GLN A 260 1.25 14.66 -0.80
N PRO A 261 0.48 15.22 0.14
CA PRO A 261 -0.52 14.46 0.86
C PRO A 261 -1.61 13.94 -0.07
N LEU A 262 -1.89 12.63 -0.03
CA LEU A 262 -3.07 12.05 -0.71
C LEU A 262 -4.39 12.64 -0.18
N ASP A 263 -4.40 13.03 1.10
CA ASP A 263 -5.57 13.54 1.82
C ASP A 263 -5.23 14.51 2.97
N PHE A 264 -6.21 15.35 3.36
CA PHE A 264 -6.06 16.51 4.26
C PHE A 264 -6.89 16.44 5.56
#